data_AF-A0A378AQG3-F1
#
_entry.id   AF-A0A378AQG3-F1
#
_cell.length_a   1.000
_cell.length_b   1.000
_cell.length_c   1.000
_cell.angle_alpha   90.00
_cell.angle_beta   90.00
_cell.angle_gamma   90.00
#
_symmetry.space_group_name_H-M   'P 1'
#
loop_
_entity.id
_entity.type
_entity.pdbx_description
1 polymer ?
#
loop_
_entity_poly.entity_id
_entity_poly.type
_entity_poly.pdbx_seq_one_letter_code
_entity_poly.pdbx_strand_id
1 'polypeptide(L)'
;MTASAVGFGGQLMVLTPPWTQGCYRCLWPESDEPQRNCRTAGIVGPVVGMMGTLQALETIKLLSGMATPRNTLRLFDARTSNWRALALQRSRSCPVCGGRHADLV
;
A
#
# COMPACT_ATOMS: atom_id res chain seq x y z
N MET A 1 2.35 -7.20 2.18
CA MET A 1 2.68 -5.75 2.31
C MET A 1 3.05 -5.22 0.95
N THR A 2 2.77 -3.96 0.65
CA THR A 2 3.11 -3.35 -0.64
C THR A 2 3.51 -1.89 -0.48
N ALA A 3 4.45 -1.46 -1.32
CA ALA A 3 4.89 -0.08 -1.41
C ALA A 3 5.16 0.27 -2.89
N SER A 4 5.05 1.56 -3.21
CA SER A 4 5.34 2.08 -4.54
C SER A 4 5.86 3.50 -4.45
N ALA A 5 6.57 3.97 -5.47
CA ALA A 5 6.99 5.35 -5.55
C ALA A 5 7.03 5.83 -7.01
N VAL A 6 6.71 7.10 -7.23
CA VAL A 6 6.82 7.78 -8.53
C VAL A 6 7.11 9.26 -8.33
N GLY A 7 8.10 9.80 -9.05
CA GLY A 7 8.59 11.16 -8.84
C GLY A 7 9.01 11.41 -7.39
N PHE A 8 8.26 12.27 -6.70
CA PHE A 8 8.45 12.63 -5.29
C PHE A 8 7.45 11.94 -4.35
N GLY A 9 6.53 11.13 -4.89
CA GLY A 9 5.49 10.47 -4.12
C GLY A 9 5.89 9.06 -3.72
N GLY A 10 5.58 8.69 -2.48
CA GLY A 10 5.68 7.32 -1.98
C GLY A 10 4.34 6.84 -1.42
N GLN A 11 4.08 5.55 -1.51
CA GLN A 11 2.91 4.90 -0.93
C GLN A 11 3.30 3.62 -0.22
N LEU A 12 2.68 3.33 0.92
CA LEU A 12 2.94 2.13 1.71
C LEU A 12 1.67 1.68 2.44
N MET A 13 1.37 0.38 2.37
CA MET A 13 0.31 -0.22 3.18
C MET A 13 0.65 -1.64 3.61
N VAL A 14 0.10 -2.02 4.77
CA VAL A 14 0.20 -3.34 5.36
C VAL A 14 -1.17 -4.00 5.29
N LEU A 15 -1.30 -5.00 4.42
CA LEU A 15 -2.51 -5.80 4.27
C LEU A 15 -2.25 -7.18 4.88
N THR A 16 -3.14 -7.62 5.77
CA THR A 16 -3.03 -8.92 6.45
C THR A 16 -4.37 -9.65 6.45
N PRO A 17 -4.37 -11.00 6.46
CA PRO A 17 -5.55 -11.77 6.81
C PRO A 17 -6.16 -11.32 8.15
N PRO A 18 -7.50 -11.40 8.33
CA PRO A 18 -8.49 -11.91 7.38
C PRO A 18 -9.02 -10.81 6.43
N TRP A 19 -8.19 -9.81 6.07
CA TRP A 19 -8.51 -8.77 5.09
C TRP A 19 -9.70 -7.88 5.49
N THR A 20 -9.87 -7.63 6.80
CA THR A 20 -11.01 -6.85 7.34
C THR A 20 -11.09 -5.44 6.76
N GLN A 21 -9.93 -4.83 6.50
CA GLN A 21 -9.76 -3.51 5.90
C GLN A 21 -9.80 -3.51 4.36
N GLY A 22 -9.94 -4.68 3.73
CA GLY A 22 -9.88 -4.84 2.28
C GLY A 22 -8.50 -5.31 1.78
N CYS A 23 -8.46 -5.71 0.51
CA CYS A 23 -7.24 -6.08 -0.18
C CYS A 23 -6.79 -4.96 -1.13
N TYR A 24 -5.67 -5.15 -1.84
CA TYR A 24 -5.19 -4.20 -2.83
C TYR A 24 -6.25 -3.86 -3.90
N ARG A 25 -7.00 -4.88 -4.36
CA ARG A 25 -8.08 -4.71 -5.36
C ARG A 25 -9.28 -3.92 -4.84
N CYS A 26 -9.46 -3.78 -3.52
CA CYS A 26 -10.48 -2.87 -2.98
C CYS A 26 -10.13 -1.41 -3.26
N LEU A 27 -8.84 -1.07 -3.26
CA LEU A 27 -8.36 0.29 -3.45
C LEU A 27 -8.11 0.62 -4.92
N TRP A 28 -7.61 -0.35 -5.70
CA TRP A 28 -7.41 -0.23 -7.15
C TRP A 28 -8.26 -1.28 -7.89
N PRO A 29 -9.56 -1.01 -8.12
CA PRO A 29 -10.47 -1.96 -8.73
C PRO A 29 -10.27 -2.12 -10.25
N GLU A 30 -9.65 -1.15 -10.91
CA GLU A 30 -9.30 -1.20 -12.33
C GLU A 30 -7.83 -1.60 -12.50
N SER A 31 -7.51 -2.22 -13.63
CA SER A 31 -6.17 -2.70 -13.98
C SER A 31 -5.40 -1.74 -14.87
N ASP A 32 -5.95 -0.56 -15.15
CA ASP A 32 -5.31 0.42 -16.03
C ASP A 32 -4.03 0.94 -15.39
N GLU A 33 -2.95 0.96 -16.18
CA GLU A 33 -1.71 1.54 -15.72
C GLU A 33 -1.89 3.03 -15.44
N PRO A 34 -1.35 3.55 -14.34
CA PRO A 34 -1.36 4.98 -14.09
C PRO A 34 -0.66 5.73 -15.22
N GLN A 35 -1.31 6.76 -15.75
CA GLN A 35 -0.75 7.68 -16.76
C GLN A 35 0.62 8.26 -16.34
N ARG A 36 0.85 8.41 -15.03
CA ARG A 36 2.16 8.78 -14.46
C ARG A 36 2.80 7.56 -13.80
N ASN A 37 3.82 7.00 -14.46
CA ASN A 37 4.62 5.90 -13.93
C ASN A 37 6.11 6.28 -13.84
N CYS A 38 6.93 5.36 -13.33
CA CYS A 38 8.37 5.58 -13.15
C CYS A 38 9.09 5.95 -14.47
N ARG A 39 8.63 5.41 -15.61
CA ARG A 39 9.24 5.67 -16.92
C ARG A 39 8.92 7.07 -17.43
N THR A 40 7.68 7.53 -17.24
CA THR A 40 7.22 8.83 -17.75
C THR A 40 7.54 10.00 -16.83
N ALA A 41 7.52 9.76 -15.51
CA ALA A 41 7.68 10.81 -14.50
C ALA A 41 9.05 10.77 -13.79
N GLY A 42 9.83 9.70 -13.98
CA GLY A 42 11.04 9.44 -13.22
C GLY A 42 10.74 9.02 -11.77
N ILE A 43 11.80 8.76 -11.01
CA ILE A 43 11.74 8.45 -9.58
C ILE A 43 12.96 9.00 -8.84
N VAL A 44 12.73 9.70 -7.72
CA VAL A 44 13.79 10.16 -6.83
C VAL A 44 14.30 8.98 -6.00
N GLY A 45 15.58 8.64 -6.15
CA GLY A 45 16.22 7.49 -5.50
C GLY A 45 15.96 7.37 -3.99
N PRO A 46 16.18 8.43 -3.20
CA PRO A 46 15.86 8.42 -1.77
C PRO A 46 14.39 8.12 -1.44
N VAL A 47 13.44 8.51 -2.30
CA VAL A 47 12.00 8.26 -2.06
C VAL A 47 11.69 6.77 -2.19
N VAL A 48 12.12 6.13 -3.28
CA VAL A 48 11.90 4.69 -3.46
C VAL A 48 12.72 3.86 -2.46
N GLY A 49 13.93 4.30 -2.12
CA GLY A 49 14.75 3.70 -1.06
C GLY A 49 14.03 3.71 0.29
N MET A 50 13.49 4.86 0.70
CA MET A 50 12.68 4.98 1.92
C MET A 50 11.46 4.07 1.91
N MET A 51 10.74 3.97 0.79
CA MET A 51 9.58 3.07 0.69
C MET A 51 9.98 1.60 0.90
N GLY A 52 11.10 1.17 0.31
CA GLY A 52 11.64 -0.18 0.52
C GLY A 52 12.08 -0.43 1.95
N THR A 53 12.80 0.51 2.57
CA THR A 53 13.21 0.42 3.98
C THR A 53 12.02 0.31 4.92
N LEU A 54 10.99 1.11 4.71
CA LEU A 54 9.78 1.05 5.53
C LEU A 54 9.00 -0.25 5.29
N GLN A 55 8.95 -0.76 4.06
CA GLN A 55 8.35 -2.06 3.78
C GLN A 55 9.05 -3.19 4.54
N ALA A 56 10.39 -3.19 4.56
CA ALA A 56 11.18 -4.14 5.35
C ALA A 56 10.91 -3.99 6.86
N LEU A 57 10.88 -2.75 7.37
CA LEU A 57 10.58 -2.48 8.78
C LEU A 57 9.19 -2.98 9.19
N GLU A 58 8.17 -2.74 8.37
CA GLU A 58 6.83 -3.27 8.64
C GLU A 58 6.83 -4.80 8.62
N THR A 59 7.60 -5.42 7.71
CA THR A 59 7.74 -6.88 7.63
C THR A 59 8.32 -7.44 8.92
N ILE A 60 9.43 -6.87 9.40
CA ILE A 60 10.07 -7.26 10.65
C ILE A 60 9.10 -7.14 11.82
N LYS A 61 8.42 -5.98 11.96
CA LYS A 61 7.44 -5.77 13.04
C LYS A 61 6.32 -6.82 13.01
N LEU A 62 5.84 -7.17 11.84
CA LEU A 62 4.73 -8.13 11.72
C LEU A 62 5.17 -9.55 12.07
N LEU A 63 6.37 -9.95 11.65
CA LEU A 63 6.95 -11.25 11.98
C LEU A 63 7.34 -11.38 13.47
N SER A 64 7.74 -10.27 14.11
CA SER A 64 8.07 -10.25 15.53
C SER A 64 6.87 -10.05 16.45
N GLY A 65 5.64 -9.99 15.91
CA GLY A 65 4.41 -9.78 16.69
C GLY A 65 4.22 -8.35 17.20
N MET A 66 5.02 -7.39 16.73
CA MET A 66 4.87 -5.97 17.08
C MET A 66 3.64 -5.35 16.40
N ALA A 67 3.11 -4.31 17.03
CA ALA A 67 2.00 -3.55 16.46
C ALA A 67 2.43 -2.83 15.16
N THR A 68 1.57 -2.89 14.14
CA THR A 68 1.73 -2.17 12.87
C THR A 68 0.38 -1.59 12.44
N PRO A 69 0.34 -0.39 11.83
CA PRO A 69 -0.88 0.16 11.25
C PRO A 69 -1.34 -0.68 10.04
N ARG A 70 -2.50 -1.34 10.15
CA ARG A 70 -3.02 -2.27 9.11
C ARG A 70 -4.17 -1.70 8.29
N ASN A 71 -4.85 -0.66 8.76
CA ASN A 71 -6.04 -0.07 8.15
C ASN A 71 -5.75 1.25 7.42
N THR A 72 -4.49 1.49 7.03
CA THR A 72 -4.09 2.78 6.44
C THR A 72 -3.26 2.62 5.18
N LEU A 73 -3.54 3.48 4.20
CA LEU A 73 -2.63 3.84 3.13
C LEU A 73 -1.81 5.05 3.60
N ARG A 74 -0.50 4.86 3.74
CA ARG A 74 0.42 5.96 4.03
C ARG A 74 0.95 6.52 2.73
N LEU A 75 0.80 7.83 2.56
CA LEU A 75 1.29 8.60 1.43
C LEU A 75 2.40 9.52 1.92
N PHE A 76 3.52 9.51 1.21
CA PHE A 76 4.64 10.41 1.44
C PHE A 76 4.76 11.38 0.28
N ASP A 77 4.91 12.67 0.58
CA ASP A 77 5.24 13.71 -0.41
C ASP A 77 6.61 14.30 -0.07
N ALA A 78 7.62 13.94 -0.85
CA ALA A 78 8.99 14.39 -0.65
C ALA A 78 9.23 15.87 -0.99
N ARG A 79 8.30 16.55 -1.67
CA ARG A 79 8.43 18.00 -1.91
C ARG A 79 8.19 18.80 -0.65
N THR A 80 7.29 18.30 0.19
CA THR A 80 6.90 18.95 1.45
C THR A 80 7.39 18.19 2.67
N SER A 81 8.02 17.04 2.47
CA SER A 81 8.45 16.10 3.51
C SER A 81 7.32 15.66 4.45
N ASN A 82 6.10 15.62 3.94
CA ASN A 82 4.91 15.35 4.75
C ASN A 82 4.37 13.94 4.53
N TRP A 83 3.75 13.42 5.59
CA TRP A 83 3.02 12.16 5.58
C TRP A 83 1.52 12.41 5.68
N ARG A 84 0.76 11.63 4.93
CA ARG A 84 -0.71 11.56 5.03
C ARG A 84 -1.11 10.10 5.22
N ALA A 85 -2.09 9.85 6.06
CA ALA A 85 -2.68 8.53 6.24
C ALA A 85 -4.14 8.58 5.79
N LEU A 86 -4.53 7.65 4.92
CA LEU A 86 -5.91 7.46 4.48
C LEU A 86 -6.41 6.14 5.02
N ALA A 87 -7.61 6.12 5.60
CA ALA A 87 -8.22 4.88 6.07
C ALA A 87 -8.58 3.98 4.87
N LEU A 88 -8.19 2.72 4.93
CA LEU A 88 -8.60 1.71 3.97
C LEU A 88 -10.00 1.21 4.33
N GLN A 89 -10.81 0.94 3.30
CA GLN A 89 -12.15 0.38 3.44
C GLN A 89 -12.31 -0.81 2.50
N ARG A 90 -12.86 -1.91 3.04
CA ARG A 90 -13.18 -3.11 2.26
C ARG A 90 -14.38 -2.82 1.38
N SER A 91 -14.24 -3.06 0.08
CA SER A 91 -15.39 -3.11 -0.83
C SER A 91 -16.11 -4.45 -0.71
N ARG A 92 -17.43 -4.41 -0.49
CA ARG A 92 -18.29 -5.62 -0.42
C ARG A 92 -18.40 -6.34 -1.76
N SER A 93 -18.27 -5.62 -2.88
CA SER A 93 -18.30 -6.18 -4.23
C SER A 93 -16.91 -6.59 -4.73
N CYS A 94 -15.87 -6.55 -3.90
CA CYS A 94 -14.52 -6.90 -4.32
C CYS A 94 -14.45 -8.36 -4.80
N PRO A 95 -13.97 -8.63 -6.02
CA PRO A 95 -13.92 -10.00 -6.56
C PRO A 95 -12.92 -10.89 -5.81
N VAL A 96 -11.98 -10.30 -5.06
CA VAL A 96 -10.93 -11.02 -4.31
C VAL A 96 -11.39 -11.28 -2.89
N CYS A 97 -11.57 -10.23 -2.07
CA CYS A 97 -11.89 -10.39 -0.65
C CYS A 97 -13.36 -10.11 -0.30
N GLY A 98 -14.27 -9.95 -1.27
CA GLY A 98 -15.69 -9.61 -1.03
C GLY A 98 -16.60 -10.77 -0.59
N GLY A 99 -16.09 -12.00 -0.51
CA GLY A 99 -16.80 -13.13 0.10
C GLY A 99 -17.15 -14.31 -0.82
N ARG A 100 -16.97 -14.23 -2.15
CA ARG A 100 -17.13 -15.42 -3.02
C ARG A 100 -15.88 -16.30 -3.12
N HIS A 101 -14.69 -15.75 -2.84
CA HIS A 101 -13.39 -16.45 -2.87
C HIS A 101 -12.50 -16.12 -1.66
N ALA A 102 -13.06 -15.49 -0.61
CA ALA A 102 -12.26 -14.93 0.49
C ALA A 102 -11.68 -15.99 1.46
N ASP A 103 -12.16 -17.24 1.38
CA ASP A 103 -11.89 -18.30 2.37
C ASP A 103 -11.16 -19.54 1.79
N LEU A 104 -10.50 -19.44 0.63
CA LEU A 104 -9.84 -20.60 -0.02
C LEU A 104 -8.30 -20.56 -0.03
N VAL A 105 -7.67 -19.88 0.94
CA VAL A 105 -6.23 -20.05 1.21
C VAL A 105 -5.98 -20.15 2.70
#